data_AF-A0A0P6XSW0-F1
#
_entry.id   AF-A0A0P6XSW0-F1
#
_cell.length_a   1.000
_cell.length_b   1.000
_cell.length_c   1.000
_cell.angle_alpha   90.00
_cell.angle_beta   90.00
_cell.angle_gamma   90.00
#
_symmetry.space_group_name_H-M   'P 1'
#
loop_
_entity.id
_entity.type
_entity.pdbx_description
1 polymer ?
#
loop_
_entity_poly.entity_id
_entity_poly.type
_entity_poly.pdbx_seq_one_letter_code
_entity_poly.pdbx_strand_id
1 'polypeptide(L)'
;MDSFPCFVVIGVAAFIIVMILRGAGERERNKQKAHAEYQQALNALRANPLDPNLKQHTLMLGRAYSNLTRDSKGVTVYDEMAIMNDINAATASAYMQAQQHAPVAYHPPQSSITSTLASVPTIAERLRKLDDLKAQGLVSDDEYTARRTRILDEV
;
A
#
# COMPACT_ATOMS: atom_id res chain seq x y z
N MET A 1 9.61 -13.30 -61.55
CA MET A 1 8.99 -14.13 -60.49
C MET A 1 9.30 -13.52 -59.10
N ASP A 2 9.36 -12.19 -59.02
CA ASP A 2 10.10 -11.49 -57.97
C ASP A 2 9.18 -10.88 -56.90
N SER A 3 7.87 -11.02 -57.06
CA SER A 3 6.86 -10.48 -56.14
C SER A 3 6.57 -11.41 -54.95
N PHE A 4 6.91 -12.71 -55.06
CA PHE A 4 6.67 -13.71 -54.02
C PHE A 4 7.35 -13.39 -52.66
N PRO A 5 8.62 -12.95 -52.60
CA PRO A 5 9.23 -12.58 -51.32
C PRO A 5 8.58 -11.35 -50.67
N CYS A 6 8.00 -10.43 -51.47
CA CYS A 6 7.38 -9.21 -50.96
C CYS A 6 6.07 -9.51 -50.18
N PHE A 7 5.23 -10.42 -50.68
CA PHE A 7 4.00 -10.82 -50.00
C PHE A 7 4.25 -11.53 -48.67
N VAL A 8 5.32 -12.35 -48.59
CA VAL A 8 5.71 -13.04 -47.34
C VAL A 8 6.14 -12.02 -46.28
N VAL A 9 6.96 -11.03 -46.65
CA VAL A 9 7.41 -9.98 -45.72
C VAL A 9 6.23 -9.14 -45.22
N ILE A 10 5.30 -8.75 -46.09
CA ILE A 10 4.10 -8.01 -45.71
C ILE A 10 3.22 -8.85 -44.76
N GLY A 11 3.03 -10.14 -45.05
CA GLY A 11 2.27 -11.04 -44.20
C GLY A 11 2.85 -11.19 -42.79
N VAL A 12 4.17 -11.36 -42.68
CA VAL A 12 4.87 -11.44 -41.38
C VAL A 12 4.78 -10.12 -40.62
N ALA A 13 4.98 -8.98 -41.29
CA ALA A 13 4.86 -7.67 -40.66
C ALA A 13 3.43 -7.43 -40.13
N ALA A 14 2.40 -7.75 -40.92
CA ALA A 14 1.01 -7.64 -40.48
C ALA A 14 0.71 -8.55 -39.28
N PHE A 15 1.23 -9.78 -39.27
CA PHE A 15 1.07 -10.70 -38.13
C PHE A 15 1.72 -10.17 -36.85
N ILE A 16 2.94 -9.62 -36.93
CA ILE A 16 3.63 -9.02 -35.79
C ILE A 16 2.84 -7.82 -35.24
N ILE A 17 2.34 -6.95 -36.11
CA ILE A 17 1.52 -5.80 -35.72
C ILE A 17 0.26 -6.27 -34.97
N VAL A 18 -0.44 -7.29 -35.48
CA VAL A 18 -1.63 -7.85 -34.82
C VAL A 18 -1.29 -8.42 -33.44
N MET A 19 -0.16 -9.10 -33.26
CA MET A 19 0.26 -9.60 -31.94
C MET A 19 0.54 -8.47 -30.95
N ILE A 20 1.22 -7.40 -31.38
CA ILE A 20 1.52 -6.23 -30.53
C ILE A 20 0.22 -5.55 -30.07
N LEU A 21 -0.72 -5.34 -30.99
CA LEU A 21 -2.00 -4.70 -30.68
C LEU A 21 -2.85 -5.53 -29.70
N ARG A 22 -2.85 -6.87 -29.83
CA ARG A 22 -3.55 -7.76 -28.89
C ARG A 22 -2.94 -7.72 -27.50
N GLY A 23 -1.61 -7.79 -27.39
CA GLY A 23 -0.91 -7.77 -26.10
C GLY A 23 -1.10 -6.45 -25.33
N ALA A 24 -1.20 -5.31 -26.03
CA ALA A 24 -1.46 -4.03 -25.39
C ALA A 24 -2.86 -3.95 -24.74
N GLY A 25 -3.88 -4.51 -25.38
CA GLY A 25 -5.25 -4.48 -24.87
C GLY A 25 -5.47 -5.32 -23.61
N GLU A 26 -4.80 -6.47 -23.49
CA GLU A 26 -4.92 -7.35 -22.32
C GLU A 26 -4.32 -6.73 -21.05
N ARG A 27 -3.18 -6.02 -21.19
CA ARG A 27 -2.54 -5.32 -20.06
C ARG A 27 -3.47 -4.29 -19.45
N GLU A 28 -4.14 -3.51 -20.28
CA GLU A 28 -5.04 -2.45 -19.82
C GLU A 28 -6.27 -3.05 -19.11
N ARG A 29 -6.85 -4.13 -19.66
CA ARG A 29 -7.95 -4.85 -19.01
C ARG A 29 -7.55 -5.41 -17.65
N ASN A 30 -6.36 -5.97 -17.53
CA ASN A 30 -5.86 -6.52 -16.27
C ASN A 30 -5.66 -5.42 -15.21
N LYS A 31 -5.12 -4.25 -15.60
CA LYS A 31 -5.02 -3.08 -14.72
C LYS A 31 -6.38 -2.61 -14.23
N GLN A 32 -7.34 -2.47 -15.14
CA GLN A 32 -8.71 -2.04 -14.81
C GLN A 32 -9.41 -3.02 -13.87
N LYS A 33 -9.26 -4.33 -14.11
CA LYS A 33 -9.80 -5.36 -13.23
C LYS A 33 -9.20 -5.29 -11.82
N ALA A 34 -7.88 -5.24 -11.71
CA ALA A 34 -7.20 -5.15 -10.41
C ALA A 34 -7.56 -3.86 -9.66
N HIS A 35 -7.72 -2.75 -10.37
CA HIS A 35 -8.20 -1.50 -9.80
C HIS A 35 -9.62 -1.64 -9.24
N ALA A 36 -10.54 -2.24 -9.99
CA ALA A 36 -11.92 -2.45 -9.55
C ALA A 36 -12.00 -3.35 -8.30
N GLU A 37 -11.24 -4.45 -8.28
CA GLU A 37 -11.16 -5.35 -7.12
C GLU A 37 -10.59 -4.63 -5.88
N TYR A 38 -9.53 -3.83 -6.05
CA TYR A 38 -8.96 -3.03 -4.97
C TYR A 38 -9.97 -2.01 -4.42
N GLN A 39 -10.70 -1.29 -5.29
CA GLN A 39 -11.75 -0.36 -4.87
C GLN A 39 -12.89 -1.07 -4.12
N GLN A 40 -13.29 -2.26 -4.57
CA GLN A 40 -14.30 -3.06 -3.90
C GLN A 40 -13.83 -3.46 -2.50
N ALA A 41 -12.56 -3.87 -2.34
CA ALA A 41 -11.99 -4.19 -1.04
C ALA A 41 -11.92 -2.98 -0.11
N LEU A 42 -11.55 -1.79 -0.61
CA LEU A 42 -11.61 -0.55 0.16
C LEU A 42 -13.04 -0.24 0.63
N ASN A 43 -14.05 -0.48 -0.19
CA ASN A 43 -15.45 -0.30 0.20
C ASN A 43 -15.90 -1.30 1.26
N ALA A 44 -15.50 -2.56 1.14
CA ALA A 44 -15.75 -3.57 2.17
C ALA A 44 -15.05 -3.20 3.50
N LEU A 45 -13.83 -2.66 3.42
CA LEU A 45 -13.09 -2.18 4.57
C LEU A 45 -13.73 -0.96 5.22
N ARG A 46 -14.33 -0.04 4.43
CA ARG A 46 -15.13 1.08 4.99
C ARG A 46 -16.34 0.59 5.78
N ALA A 47 -16.95 -0.52 5.36
CA ALA A 47 -18.08 -1.13 6.06
C ALA A 47 -17.64 -1.89 7.33
N ASN A 48 -16.50 -2.58 7.29
CA ASN A 48 -15.95 -3.36 8.40
C ASN A 48 -14.47 -2.98 8.69
N PRO A 49 -14.23 -1.77 9.23
CA PRO A 49 -12.90 -1.17 9.29
C PRO A 49 -11.96 -1.75 10.35
N LEU A 50 -12.50 -2.52 11.29
CA LEU A 50 -11.73 -3.19 12.35
C LEU A 50 -11.36 -4.64 11.98
N ASP A 51 -11.74 -5.12 10.79
CA ASP A 51 -11.42 -6.48 10.36
C ASP A 51 -9.97 -6.58 9.83
N PRO A 52 -9.07 -7.30 10.53
CA PRO A 52 -7.68 -7.44 10.11
C PRO A 52 -7.52 -8.25 8.82
N ASN A 53 -8.42 -9.21 8.54
CA ASN A 53 -8.36 -10.02 7.33
C ASN A 53 -8.72 -9.17 6.11
N LEU A 54 -9.76 -8.34 6.21
CA LEU A 54 -10.10 -7.39 5.15
C LEU A 54 -8.98 -6.38 4.90
N LYS A 55 -8.31 -5.92 5.96
CA LYS A 55 -7.16 -5.01 5.82
C LYS A 55 -5.99 -5.68 5.09
N GLN A 56 -5.64 -6.91 5.45
CA GLN A 56 -4.57 -7.67 4.79
C GLN A 56 -4.92 -7.98 3.33
N HIS A 57 -6.16 -8.39 3.05
CA HIS A 57 -6.63 -8.64 1.69
C HIS A 57 -6.60 -7.37 0.82
N THR A 58 -7.04 -6.24 1.37
CA THR A 58 -7.00 -4.93 0.68
C THR A 58 -5.56 -4.53 0.34
N LEU A 59 -4.61 -4.73 1.26
CA LEU A 59 -3.18 -4.49 1.01
C LEU A 59 -2.63 -5.37 -0.12
N MET A 60 -2.99 -6.66 -0.13
CA MET A 60 -2.57 -7.59 -1.19
C MET A 60 -3.09 -7.15 -2.57
N LEU A 61 -4.35 -6.73 -2.66
CA LEU A 61 -4.93 -6.23 -3.92
C LEU A 61 -4.28 -4.91 -4.36
N GLY A 62 -4.01 -4.00 -3.43
CA GLY A 62 -3.28 -2.76 -3.71
C GLY A 62 -1.89 -3.04 -4.29
N ARG A 63 -1.17 -4.00 -3.73
CA ARG A 63 0.13 -4.47 -4.26
C ARG A 63 0.03 -5.06 -5.66
N ALA A 64 -0.98 -5.91 -5.89
CA ALA A 64 -1.21 -6.51 -7.20
C ALA A 64 -1.50 -5.43 -8.26
N TYR A 65 -2.35 -4.45 -7.94
CA TYR A 65 -2.64 -3.31 -8.81
C TYR A 65 -1.40 -2.46 -9.08
N SER A 66 -0.67 -2.05 -8.04
CA SER A 66 0.57 -1.27 -8.18
C SER A 66 1.63 -1.99 -9.02
N ASN A 67 1.77 -3.31 -8.84
CA ASN A 67 2.69 -4.09 -9.66
C ASN A 67 2.31 -4.04 -11.15
N LEU A 68 1.01 -4.14 -11.47
CA LEU A 68 0.53 -4.07 -12.85
C LEU A 68 0.75 -2.69 -13.48
N THR A 69 0.63 -1.59 -12.73
CA THR A 69 0.86 -0.23 -13.27
C THR A 69 2.33 0.02 -13.63
N ARG A 70 3.26 -0.75 -13.04
CA ARG A 70 4.71 -0.64 -13.28
C ARG A 70 5.28 -1.71 -14.20
N ASP A 71 4.47 -2.28 -15.11
CA ASP A 71 4.87 -3.38 -15.98
C ASP A 71 5.43 -4.59 -15.23
N SER A 72 4.84 -4.90 -14.06
CA SER A 72 5.22 -6.04 -13.22
C SER A 72 6.63 -5.96 -12.62
N LYS A 73 7.17 -4.75 -12.43
CA LYS A 73 8.51 -4.50 -11.85
C LYS A 73 8.57 -4.51 -10.31
N GLY A 74 7.49 -4.90 -9.66
CA GLY A 74 7.35 -4.89 -8.21
C GLY A 74 6.74 -3.60 -7.65
N VAL A 75 6.41 -3.66 -6.36
CA VAL A 75 5.83 -2.55 -5.60
C VAL A 75 6.96 -1.78 -4.92
N THR A 76 7.01 -0.46 -5.09
CA THR A 76 8.02 0.36 -4.41
C THR A 76 7.56 0.84 -3.05
N VAL A 77 8.51 1.34 -2.25
CA VAL A 77 8.20 1.94 -0.94
C VAL A 77 7.16 3.07 -1.07
N TYR A 78 7.22 3.89 -2.12
CA TYR A 78 6.23 4.95 -2.34
C TYR A 78 4.84 4.40 -2.67
N ASP A 79 4.79 3.29 -3.40
CA ASP A 79 3.52 2.62 -3.72
C ASP A 79 2.90 2.01 -2.47
N GLU A 80 3.68 1.33 -1.63
CA GLU A 80 3.22 0.81 -0.33
C GLU A 80 2.67 1.92 0.56
N MET A 81 3.31 3.09 0.55
CA MET A 81 2.87 4.25 1.31
C MET A 81 1.56 4.84 0.81
N ALA A 82 1.37 4.91 -0.51
CA ALA A 82 0.10 5.32 -1.11
C ALA A 82 -1.03 4.34 -0.76
N ILE A 83 -0.78 3.03 -0.89
CA ILE A 83 -1.74 1.98 -0.52
C ILE A 83 -2.11 2.08 0.97
N MET A 84 -1.14 2.29 1.85
CA MET A 84 -1.40 2.43 3.28
C MET A 84 -2.18 3.73 3.59
N ASN A 85 -1.93 4.81 2.84
CA ASN A 85 -2.70 6.05 2.98
C ASN A 85 -4.17 5.84 2.63
N ASP A 86 -4.46 5.16 1.51
CA ASP A 86 -5.83 4.81 1.10
C ASP A 86 -6.54 3.94 2.15
N ILE A 87 -5.86 2.91 2.67
CA ILE A 87 -6.38 2.00 3.69
C ILE A 87 -6.67 2.76 4.99
N ASN A 88 -5.76 3.64 5.41
CA ASN A 88 -5.95 4.46 6.60
C ASN A 88 -7.10 5.45 6.41
N ALA A 89 -7.23 6.06 5.23
CA ALA A 89 -8.36 6.92 4.90
C ALA A 89 -9.70 6.16 4.90
N ALA A 90 -9.71 4.92 4.40
CA ALA A 90 -10.88 4.05 4.41
C ALA A 90 -11.30 3.60 5.83
N THR A 91 -10.34 3.52 6.76
CA THR A 91 -10.57 3.06 8.15
C THR A 91 -10.69 4.21 9.16
N ALA A 92 -10.35 5.44 8.80
CA ALA A 92 -10.31 6.59 9.70
C ALA A 92 -11.64 6.87 10.43
N SER A 93 -12.78 6.63 9.77
CA SER A 93 -14.12 6.80 10.37
C SER A 93 -14.37 5.86 11.56
N ALA A 94 -13.78 4.67 11.54
CA ALA A 94 -13.92 3.66 12.60
C ALA A 94 -13.25 4.07 13.90
N TYR A 95 -12.06 4.65 13.79
CA TYR A 95 -11.29 5.10 14.94
C TYR A 95 -12.01 6.23 15.69
N MET A 96 -12.77 7.07 14.97
CA MET A 96 -13.60 8.09 15.61
C MET A 96 -14.83 7.51 16.32
N GLN A 97 -15.44 6.42 15.80
CA GLN A 97 -16.59 5.77 16.42
C GLN A 97 -16.22 4.86 17.60
N ALA A 98 -15.07 4.20 17.56
CA ALA A 98 -14.56 3.37 18.66
C ALA A 98 -14.24 4.20 19.90
N GLN A 99 -13.84 5.47 19.74
CA GLN A 99 -13.59 6.39 20.85
C GLN A 99 -14.88 6.96 21.50
N GLN A 100 -16.04 6.85 20.85
CA GLN A 100 -17.30 7.37 21.39
C GLN A 100 -18.03 6.42 22.37
N HIS A 101 -17.56 5.18 22.55
CA HIS A 101 -18.23 4.15 23.37
C HIS A 101 -17.41 3.66 24.58
N ALA A 102 -16.41 4.40 25.04
CA ALA A 102 -15.78 4.09 26.33
C ALA A 102 -16.76 4.43 27.48
N PRO A 103 -17.18 3.47 28.33
CA PRO A 103 -18.05 3.76 29.45
C PRO A 103 -17.34 4.71 30.42
N VAL A 104 -18.02 5.83 30.69
CA VAL A 104 -17.64 6.87 31.65
C VAL A 104 -17.50 6.25 33.05
N ALA A 105 -16.27 5.85 33.40
CA ALA A 105 -15.88 5.61 34.77
C ALA A 105 -15.50 6.96 35.40
N TYR A 106 -16.21 7.29 36.48
CA TYR A 106 -16.16 8.51 37.27
C TYR A 106 -14.74 9.03 37.55
N HIS A 107 -14.47 10.30 37.21
CA HIS A 107 -13.32 11.07 37.72
C HIS A 107 -13.77 12.51 38.07
N PRO A 108 -13.41 13.06 39.25
CA PRO A 108 -13.85 14.39 39.68
C PRO A 108 -13.16 15.52 38.89
N PRO A 109 -13.68 16.77 38.95
CA PRO A 109 -13.41 17.77 37.93
C PRO A 109 -12.12 18.53 38.21
N GLN A 110 -11.20 18.59 37.24
CA GLN A 110 -10.21 19.65 37.19
C GLN A 110 -9.76 19.97 35.76
N SER A 111 -10.22 21.14 35.32
CA SER A 111 -9.55 22.15 34.48
C SER A 111 -8.82 21.71 33.20
N SER A 112 -9.43 22.06 32.08
CA SER A 112 -8.87 22.14 30.72
C SER A 112 -7.57 22.93 30.63
N ILE A 113 -6.46 22.32 30.17
CA ILE A 113 -5.67 22.70 28.96
C ILE A 113 -4.60 21.63 28.59
N THR A 114 -4.61 21.20 27.32
CA THR A 114 -3.48 20.77 26.45
C THR A 114 -2.63 19.52 26.76
N SER A 115 -2.78 18.51 25.88
CA SER A 115 -1.80 17.50 25.39
C SER A 115 -1.10 16.50 26.32
N THR A 116 -0.83 15.33 25.72
CA THR A 116 0.08 14.23 26.12
C THR A 116 -0.45 13.16 27.08
N LEU A 117 -1.09 12.14 26.50
CA LEU A 117 -0.97 10.76 27.00
C LEU A 117 -0.39 9.91 25.86
N ALA A 118 0.90 9.63 26.00
CA ALA A 118 1.71 8.85 25.09
C ALA A 118 1.17 7.41 25.01
N SER A 119 0.55 7.07 23.89
CA SER A 119 0.55 5.68 23.43
C SER A 119 1.99 5.29 23.16
N VAL A 120 2.47 4.20 23.78
CA VAL A 120 3.78 3.63 23.47
C VAL A 120 3.85 3.44 21.94
N PRO A 121 4.81 4.08 21.25
CA PRO A 121 4.87 4.00 19.80
C PRO A 121 5.07 2.55 19.38
N THR A 122 4.27 2.11 18.42
CA THR A 122 4.28 0.72 17.94
C THR A 122 5.67 0.37 17.36
N ILE A 123 6.02 -0.92 17.33
CA ILE A 123 7.30 -1.40 16.78
C ILE A 123 7.52 -0.85 15.36
N ALA A 124 6.48 -0.83 14.52
CA ALA A 124 6.54 -0.29 13.16
C ALA A 124 6.82 1.22 13.14
N GLU A 125 6.20 2.01 14.03
CA GLU A 125 6.46 3.45 14.15
C GLU A 125 7.88 3.72 14.66
N ARG A 126 8.40 2.88 15.56
CA ARG A 126 9.77 2.97 16.07
C ARG A 126 10.81 2.67 14.99
N LEU A 127 10.57 1.64 14.16
CA LEU A 127 11.43 1.33 13.02
C LEU A 127 11.42 2.45 11.98
N ARG A 128 10.25 3.00 11.69
CA ARG A 128 10.10 4.11 10.75
C ARG A 128 10.82 5.38 11.22
N LYS A 129 10.70 5.71 12.50
CA LYS A 129 11.44 6.84 13.09
C LYS A 129 12.95 6.60 13.03
N LEU A 130 13.40 5.36 13.17
CA LEU A 130 14.81 5.00 13.05
C LEU A 130 15.34 5.14 11.60
N ASP A 131 14.53 4.79 10.61
CA ASP A 131 14.83 5.01 9.18
C ASP A 131 14.93 6.51 8.85
N ASP A 132 14.01 7.33 9.36
CA ASP A 132 14.03 8.79 9.15
C ASP A 132 15.30 9.42 9.75
N LEU A 133 15.70 8.99 10.95
CA LEU A 133 16.93 9.48 11.59
C LEU A 133 18.19 9.09 10.81
N LYS A 134 18.21 7.89 10.21
CA LYS A 134 19.32 7.45 9.34
C LYS A 134 19.36 8.25 8.05
N ALA A 135 18.22 8.47 7.41
CA ALA A 135 18.12 9.27 6.19
C ALA A 135 18.56 10.73 6.40
N GLN A 136 18.37 11.26 7.60
CA GLN A 136 18.83 12.59 8.01
C GLN A 136 20.31 12.62 8.43
N GLY A 137 21.01 11.47 8.44
CA GLY A 137 22.40 11.36 8.88
C GLY A 137 22.61 11.60 10.39
N LEU A 138 21.53 11.51 11.18
CA LEU A 138 21.54 11.76 12.63
C LEU A 138 21.97 10.53 13.44
N VAL A 139 22.09 9.37 12.80
CA VAL A 139 22.58 8.12 13.39
C VAL A 139 23.48 7.42 12.38
N SER A 140 24.56 6.84 12.88
CA SER A 140 25.50 6.07 12.06
C SER A 140 24.92 4.70 11.67
N ASP A 141 25.54 4.03 10.69
CA ASP A 141 25.13 2.70 10.25
C ASP A 141 25.19 1.66 11.39
N ASP A 142 26.20 1.76 12.24
CA ASP A 142 26.37 0.88 13.41
C ASP A 142 25.26 1.13 14.45
N GLU A 143 24.94 2.39 14.74
CA GLU A 143 23.86 2.76 15.66
C GLU A 143 22.48 2.36 15.14
N TYR A 144 22.25 2.52 13.85
CA TYR A 144 21.02 2.09 13.20
C TYR A 144 20.82 0.59 13.36
N THR A 145 21.85 -0.20 13.09
CA THR A 145 21.77 -1.66 13.16
C THR A 145 21.50 -2.12 14.60
N ALA A 146 22.21 -1.56 15.58
CA ALA A 146 22.01 -1.88 16.99
C ALA A 146 20.60 -1.53 17.50
N ARG A 147 20.05 -0.37 17.11
CA ARG A 147 18.70 0.06 17.50
C ARG A 147 17.61 -0.74 16.80
N ARG A 148 17.81 -1.11 15.54
CA ARG A 148 16.89 -1.94 14.76
C ARG A 148 16.76 -3.33 15.36
N THR A 149 17.87 -3.96 15.73
CA THR A 149 17.87 -5.26 16.41
C THR A 149 17.16 -5.19 17.75
N ARG A 150 17.44 -4.17 18.59
CA ARG A 150 16.76 -3.99 19.89
C ARG A 150 15.24 -3.84 19.76
N ILE A 151 14.77 -3.11 18.76
CA ILE A 151 13.33 -2.93 18.51
C ILE A 151 12.65 -4.24 18.07
N LEU A 152 13.38 -5.11 17.37
CA LEU A 152 12.86 -6.42 16.93
C LEU A 152 12.93 -7.50 18.01
N ASP A 153 13.86 -7.37 18.97
CA ASP A 153 14.03 -8.29 20.11
C ASP A 153 12.96 -8.08 21.20
N GLU A 154 12.19 -6.99 21.12
CA GLU A 154 11.04 -6.71 22.00
C GLU A 154 9.75 -7.45 21.56
N VAL A 155 9.86 -8.44 20.65
CA VAL A 155 8.77 -9.30 20.16
C VAL A 155 8.72 -10.63 20.91
#